data_AF-A0A2D7HSE8-F1
#
_entry.id   AF-A0A2D7HSE8-F1
#
_cell.length_a   1.000
_cell.length_b   1.000
_cell.length_c   1.000
_cell.angle_alpha   90.00
_cell.angle_beta   90.00
_cell.angle_gamma   90.00
#
_symmetry.space_group_name_H-M   'P 1'
#
loop_
_entity.id
_entity.type
_entity.pdbx_description
1 polymer ?
#
loop_
_entity_poly.entity_id
_entity_poly.type
_entity_poly.pdbx_seq_one_letter_code
_entity_poly.pdbx_strand_id
1 'polypeptide(L)'
;MKKNLSLEKIKEERKQSRIDKISSLIKKSIAEVFLTQDLHDSNGKRMFISVSHVFLSGDGKTATVYIDILNKSRQDEDDQIYKIIEENSVKIKREFSSKIELRYTPRLRFEILKKDNDK
;
A
#
# COMPACT_ATOMS: atom_id res chain seq x y z
N MET A 1 41.67 -18.44 0.01
CA MET A 1 40.60 -17.65 -0.64
C MET A 1 39.71 -17.09 0.46
N LYS A 2 39.73 -15.77 0.72
CA LYS A 2 38.94 -15.17 1.81
C LYS A 2 37.49 -15.08 1.38
N LYS A 3 36.59 -15.74 2.12
CA LYS A 3 35.15 -15.66 1.94
C LYS A 3 34.72 -14.21 2.23
N ASN A 4 34.04 -13.57 1.30
CA ASN A 4 33.58 -12.18 1.47
C ASN A 4 32.39 -12.14 2.45
N LEU A 5 32.70 -12.10 3.74
CA LEU A 5 31.77 -12.10 4.87
C LEU A 5 30.71 -10.97 4.79
N SER A 6 31.04 -9.87 4.11
CA SER A 6 30.13 -8.75 3.85
C SER A 6 28.99 -9.10 2.90
N LEU A 7 29.26 -9.91 1.86
CA LEU A 7 28.25 -10.35 0.90
C LEU A 7 27.29 -11.39 1.50
N GLU A 8 27.80 -12.25 2.39
CA GLU A 8 26.96 -13.23 3.11
C GLU A 8 26.04 -12.54 4.13
N LYS A 9 26.53 -11.55 4.88
CA LYS A 9 25.68 -10.74 5.80
C LYS A 9 24.56 -10.00 5.06
N ILE A 10 24.86 -9.37 3.92
CA ILE A 10 23.84 -8.69 3.10
C ILE A 10 22.80 -9.70 2.56
N LYS A 11 23.23 -10.93 2.24
CA LYS A 11 22.32 -12.00 1.79
C LYS A 11 21.44 -12.55 2.92
N GLU A 12 21.98 -12.70 4.13
CA GLU A 12 21.22 -13.12 5.31
C GLU A 12 20.22 -12.05 5.75
N GLU A 13 20.60 -10.76 5.74
CA GLU A 13 19.68 -9.64 5.98
C GLU A 13 18.59 -9.51 4.90
N ARG A 14 18.90 -9.89 3.66
CA ARG A 14 17.93 -9.96 2.55
C ARG A 14 17.19 -11.30 2.46
N LYS A 15 17.16 -12.12 3.51
CA LYS A 15 16.31 -13.31 3.53
C LYS A 15 14.86 -12.91 3.76
N GLN A 16 14.24 -12.43 2.68
CA GLN A 16 12.86 -11.96 2.69
C GLN A 16 11.91 -13.15 2.94
N SER A 17 11.08 -13.04 3.98
CA SER A 17 10.09 -14.08 4.28
C SER A 17 9.06 -14.17 3.16
N ARG A 18 8.32 -15.29 3.09
CA ARG A 18 7.22 -15.43 2.13
C ARG A 18 6.18 -14.31 2.31
N ILE A 19 5.91 -13.92 3.56
CA ILE A 19 4.96 -12.87 3.89
C ILE A 19 5.41 -11.56 3.28
N ASP A 20 6.67 -11.16 3.48
CA ASP A 20 7.15 -9.88 2.98
C ASP A 20 7.21 -9.83 1.45
N LYS A 21 7.51 -10.96 0.79
CA LYS A 21 7.43 -11.06 -0.68
C LYS A 21 6.00 -10.79 -1.18
N ILE A 22 5.01 -11.38 -0.51
CA ILE A 22 3.60 -11.17 -0.83
C ILE A 22 3.20 -9.73 -0.51
N SER A 23 3.59 -9.18 0.64
CA SER A 23 3.35 -7.77 1.00
C SER A 23 3.92 -6.81 -0.03
N SER A 24 5.13 -7.07 -0.53
CA SER A 24 5.77 -6.28 -1.59
C SER A 24 5.01 -6.38 -2.92
N LEU A 25 4.56 -7.59 -3.29
CA LEU A 25 3.71 -7.79 -4.47
C LEU A 25 2.39 -7.01 -4.35
N ILE A 26 1.70 -7.14 -3.21
CA ILE A 26 0.45 -6.40 -2.93
C ILE A 26 0.70 -4.90 -3.00
N LYS A 27 1.77 -4.40 -2.38
CA LYS A 27 2.17 -2.98 -2.39
C LYS A 27 2.35 -2.47 -3.82
N LYS A 28 3.05 -3.23 -4.67
CA LYS A 28 3.25 -2.86 -6.08
C LYS A 28 1.92 -2.84 -6.84
N SER A 29 1.14 -3.92 -6.76
CA SER A 29 -0.14 -4.03 -7.48
C SER A 29 -1.14 -2.94 -7.06
N ILE A 30 -1.27 -2.66 -5.76
CA ILE A 30 -2.20 -1.63 -5.29
C ILE A 30 -1.74 -0.21 -5.63
N ALA A 31 -0.42 0.05 -5.62
CA ALA A 31 0.12 1.32 -6.09
C ALA A 31 -0.20 1.55 -7.58
N GLU A 32 -0.05 0.51 -8.42
CA GLU A 32 -0.44 0.60 -9.83
C GLU A 32 -1.93 0.87 -10.03
N VAL A 33 -2.80 0.29 -9.19
CA VAL A 33 -4.24 0.61 -9.20
C VAL A 33 -4.49 2.06 -8.82
N PHE A 34 -3.84 2.58 -7.79
CA PHE A 34 -4.02 3.98 -7.39
C PHE A 34 -3.55 4.98 -8.47
N LEU A 35 -2.53 4.63 -9.26
CA LEU A 35 -2.06 5.46 -10.37
C LEU A 35 -3.06 5.50 -11.54
N THR A 36 -3.77 4.40 -11.79
CA THR A 36 -4.77 4.30 -12.88
C THR A 36 -6.14 4.84 -12.48
N GLN A 37 -6.47 4.84 -11.19
CA GLN A 37 -7.72 5.41 -10.72
C GLN A 37 -7.72 6.94 -10.81
N ASP A 38 -8.84 7.46 -11.30
CA ASP A 38 -9.12 8.89 -11.30
C ASP A 38 -9.97 9.21 -10.06
N LEU A 39 -9.27 9.44 -8.95
CA LEU A 39 -9.86 9.79 -7.67
C LEU A 39 -9.86 11.31 -7.53
N HIS A 40 -11.00 11.88 -7.16
CA HIS A 40 -11.18 13.32 -7.03
C HIS A 40 -11.49 13.71 -5.58
N ASP A 41 -10.97 14.85 -5.14
CA ASP A 41 -11.34 15.46 -3.86
C ASP A 41 -12.70 16.19 -3.95
N SER A 42 -13.15 16.77 -2.84
CA SER A 42 -14.41 17.53 -2.78
C SER A 42 -14.44 18.76 -3.69
N ASN A 43 -13.27 19.25 -4.13
CA ASN A 43 -13.11 20.40 -5.01
C ASN A 43 -12.94 19.98 -6.49
N GLY A 44 -13.05 18.68 -6.80
CA GLY A 44 -12.89 18.14 -8.15
C GLY A 44 -11.44 18.04 -8.62
N LYS A 45 -10.46 18.13 -7.71
CA LYS A 45 -9.05 17.97 -8.05
C LYS A 45 -8.64 16.51 -7.93
N ARG A 46 -7.87 16.04 -8.91
CA ARG A 46 -7.30 14.69 -8.89
C ARG A 46 -6.37 14.49 -7.70
N MET A 47 -6.57 13.38 -6.99
CA MET A 47 -5.75 12.94 -5.86
C MET A 47 -4.69 11.94 -6.30
N PHE A 48 -3.48 12.10 -5.78
CA PHE A 48 -2.38 11.16 -5.96
C PHE A 48 -2.12 10.42 -4.65
N ILE A 49 -2.52 9.14 -4.63
CA ILE A 49 -2.34 8.26 -3.47
C ILE A 49 -1.06 7.46 -3.64
N SER A 50 -0.17 7.60 -2.67
CA SER A 50 1.03 6.77 -2.54
C SER A 50 0.81 5.68 -1.49
N VAL A 51 1.52 4.57 -1.65
CA VAL A 51 1.45 3.43 -0.73
C VAL A 51 2.78 3.32 0.00
N SER A 52 2.76 3.58 1.31
CA SER A 52 3.97 3.60 2.16
C SER A 52 4.38 2.19 2.57
N HIS A 53 3.44 1.41 3.10
CA HIS A 53 3.70 0.06 3.58
C HIS A 53 2.47 -0.84 3.44
N VAL A 54 2.69 -2.14 3.37
CA VAL A 54 1.61 -3.14 3.42
C VAL A 54 1.96 -4.17 4.47
N PHE A 55 1.08 -4.31 5.45
CA PHE A 55 1.14 -5.37 6.45
C PHE A 55 0.18 -6.48 6.07
N LEU A 56 0.71 -7.68 5.82
CA LEU A 56 -0.08 -8.88 5.57
C LEU A 56 -0.20 -9.69 6.87
N SER A 57 -1.42 -10.09 7.22
CA SER A 57 -1.66 -10.97 8.37
C SER A 57 -0.96 -12.31 8.21
N GLY A 58 -0.61 -12.96 9.33
CA GLY A 58 0.11 -14.25 9.31
C GLY A 58 -0.63 -15.38 8.60
N ASP A 59 -1.96 -15.31 8.52
CA ASP A 59 -2.81 -16.23 7.77
C ASP A 59 -3.01 -15.84 6.29
N GLY A 60 -2.42 -14.73 5.85
CA GLY A 60 -2.49 -14.22 4.48
C GLY A 60 -3.86 -13.69 4.04
N LYS A 61 -4.85 -13.60 4.94
CA LYS A 61 -6.23 -13.25 4.58
C LYS A 61 -6.49 -11.75 4.51
N THR A 62 -5.73 -10.94 5.26
CA THR A 62 -5.92 -9.50 5.27
C THR A 62 -4.62 -8.75 5.03
N ALA A 63 -4.67 -7.78 4.12
CA ALA A 63 -3.60 -6.83 3.87
C ALA A 63 -4.06 -5.43 4.32
N THR A 64 -3.39 -4.89 5.34
CA THR A 64 -3.54 -3.49 5.75
C THR A 64 -2.56 -2.66 4.93
N VAL A 65 -3.09 -1.76 4.12
CA VAL A 65 -2.37 -0.89 3.18
C VAL A 65 -2.30 0.51 3.78
N TYR A 66 -1.09 0.93 4.14
CA TYR A 66 -0.83 2.27 4.63
C TYR A 66 -0.59 3.22 3.46
N ILE A 67 -1.38 4.29 3.40
CA ILE A 67 -1.41 5.24 2.29
C ILE A 67 -1.07 6.66 2.75
N ASP A 68 -0.53 7.45 1.83
CA ASP A 68 -0.30 8.89 2.01
C ASP A 68 -0.72 9.63 0.73
N ILE A 69 -1.28 10.83 0.87
CA ILE A 69 -1.77 11.63 -0.26
C ILE A 69 -0.75 12.72 -0.58
N LEU A 70 -0.20 12.66 -1.78
CA LEU A 70 0.92 13.50 -2.18
C LEU A 70 0.54 14.98 -2.31
N ASN A 71 -0.70 15.27 -2.71
CA ASN A 71 -1.20 16.62 -2.94
C ASN A 71 -2.17 17.10 -1.86
N LYS A 72 -2.08 16.54 -0.65
CA LYS A 72 -2.93 16.87 0.49
C LYS A 72 -2.69 18.32 0.94
N SER A 73 -3.74 19.14 0.96
CA SER A 73 -3.76 20.44 1.63
C SER A 73 -3.87 20.28 3.14
N ARG A 74 -3.42 21.27 3.91
CA ARG A 74 -3.67 21.32 5.36
C ARG A 74 -5.17 21.35 5.71
N GLN A 75 -6.01 21.73 4.76
CA GLN A 75 -7.46 21.79 4.90
C GLN A 75 -8.14 20.45 4.61
N ASP A 76 -7.43 19.48 4.02
CA ASP A 76 -8.00 18.18 3.72
C ASP A 76 -8.05 17.35 5.01
N GLU A 77 -9.26 17.21 5.55
CA GLU A 77 -9.52 16.38 6.72
C GLU A 77 -9.36 14.90 6.37
N ASP A 78 -8.75 14.14 7.29
CA ASP A 78 -8.56 12.69 7.11
C ASP A 78 -9.89 11.96 6.86
N ASP A 79 -10.97 12.40 7.48
CA ASP A 79 -12.31 11.81 7.34
C ASP A 79 -12.86 11.93 5.91
N GLN A 80 -12.59 13.05 5.23
CA GLN A 80 -13.00 13.24 3.84
C GLN A 80 -12.24 12.30 2.91
N ILE A 81 -10.95 12.13 3.17
CA ILE A 81 -10.10 11.19 2.43
C ILE A 81 -10.59 9.75 2.61
N TYR A 82 -10.87 9.35 3.85
CA TYR A 82 -11.41 8.02 4.15
C TYR A 82 -12.71 7.77 3.38
N LYS A 83 -13.61 8.75 3.35
CA LYS A 83 -14.88 8.66 2.60
C LYS A 83 -14.64 8.43 1.10
N ILE A 84 -13.74 9.21 0.48
CA ILE A 84 -13.46 9.07 -0.96
C ILE A 84 -12.89 7.67 -1.27
N ILE A 85 -12.00 7.17 -0.42
CA ILE A 85 -11.44 5.83 -0.59
C ILE A 85 -12.51 4.76 -0.39
N GLU A 86 -13.40 4.92 0.58
CA GLU A 86 -14.48 3.99 0.86
C GLU A 86 -15.46 3.89 -0.32
N GLU A 87 -15.90 5.03 -0.86
CA GLU A 87 -16.75 5.14 -2.05
C GLU A 87 -16.11 4.43 -3.27
N ASN A 88 -14.80 4.57 -3.44
CA ASN A 88 -14.06 3.95 -4.53
C ASN A 88 -13.55 2.53 -4.21
N SER A 89 -13.75 2.05 -2.98
CA SER A 89 -13.06 0.85 -2.49
C SER A 89 -13.45 -0.41 -3.26
N VAL A 90 -14.69 -0.52 -3.73
CA VAL A 90 -15.17 -1.65 -4.54
C VAL A 90 -14.42 -1.70 -5.87
N LYS A 91 -14.29 -0.55 -6.54
CA LYS A 91 -13.60 -0.44 -7.83
C LYS A 91 -12.10 -0.73 -7.67
N ILE A 92 -11.47 -0.15 -6.64
CA ILE A 92 -10.07 -0.40 -6.30
C ILE A 92 -9.82 -1.89 -6.04
N LYS A 93 -10.65 -2.53 -5.19
CA LYS A 93 -10.54 -3.96 -4.87
C LYS A 93 -10.73 -4.84 -6.10
N ARG A 94 -11.67 -4.49 -6.99
CA ARG A 94 -11.92 -5.23 -8.23
C ARG A 94 -10.70 -5.17 -9.16
N GLU A 95 -10.16 -3.97 -9.40
CA GLU A 95 -8.99 -3.83 -10.26
C GLU A 95 -7.76 -4.51 -9.67
N PHE A 96 -7.52 -4.33 -8.37
CA PHE A 96 -6.47 -5.04 -7.65
C PHE A 96 -6.57 -6.56 -7.82
N SER A 97 -7.78 -7.12 -7.62
CA SER A 97 -8.02 -8.56 -7.75
C SER A 97 -7.74 -9.06 -9.16
N SER A 98 -7.98 -8.23 -10.19
CA SER A 98 -7.67 -8.59 -11.58
C SER A 98 -6.19 -8.54 -11.92
N LYS A 99 -5.39 -7.75 -11.18
CA LYS A 99 -3.95 -7.56 -11.42
C LYS A 99 -3.07 -8.50 -10.61
N ILE A 100 -3.53 -8.96 -9.45
CA ILE A 100 -2.68 -9.73 -8.55
C ILE A 100 -2.73 -11.23 -8.84
N GLU A 101 -1.56 -11.82 -9.08
CA GLU A 101 -1.41 -13.25 -9.35
C GLU A 101 -1.20 -14.04 -8.05
N LEU A 102 -2.26 -14.16 -7.25
CA LEU A 102 -2.26 -14.96 -6.02
C LEU A 102 -3.38 -16.01 -6.06
N ARG A 103 -3.14 -17.17 -5.43
CA ARG A 103 -4.18 -18.20 -5.27
C ARG A 103 -5.39 -17.68 -4.48
N TYR A 104 -5.13 -16.82 -3.49
CA TYR A 104 -6.16 -16.17 -2.68
C TYR A 104 -5.87 -14.68 -2.62
N THR A 105 -6.85 -13.87 -2.99
CA THR A 105 -6.76 -12.42 -2.88
C THR A 105 -7.06 -12.00 -1.46
N PRO A 106 -6.12 -11.34 -0.75
CA PRO A 106 -6.39 -10.87 0.60
C PRO A 106 -7.44 -9.75 0.59
N ARG A 107 -8.21 -9.64 1.66
CA ARG A 107 -9.06 -8.48 1.90
C ARG A 107 -8.16 -7.25 2.10
N LEU A 108 -8.43 -6.17 1.39
CA LEU A 108 -7.74 -4.91 1.59
C LEU A 108 -8.41 -4.08 2.69
N ARG A 109 -7.59 -3.56 3.61
CA ARG A 109 -7.93 -2.48 4.55
C ARG A 109 -7.01 -1.30 4.28
N PHE A 110 -7.52 -0.08 4.32
CA PHE A 110 -6.74 1.13 4.05
C PHE A 110 -6.61 1.94 5.34
N GLU A 111 -5.40 2.41 5.62
CA GLU A 111 -5.10 3.27 6.77
C GLU A 111 -4.28 4.46 6.30
N ILE A 112 -4.68 5.67 6.68
CA ILE A 112 -3.91 6.88 6.40
C ILE A 112 -2.70 6.88 7.31
N LEU A 113 -1.52 7.06 6.72
CA LEU A 113 -0.29 7.25 7.47
C LEU A 113 -0.38 8.61 8.19
N LYS A 114 -0.71 8.56 9.49
CA LYS A 114 -0.58 9.73 10.35
C LYS A 114 0.91 10.05 10.43
N LYS A 115 1.30 11.18 9.84
CA LYS A 115 2.59 11.77 10.14
C LYS A 115 2.45 12.31 11.54
N ASP A 116 2.95 11.54 12.51
CA ASP A 116 3.25 12.11 13.81
C ASP A 116 4.15 13.31 13.52
N ASN A 117 3.63 14.52 13.78
CA ASN A 117 4.44 15.72 13.74
C ASN A 117 5.47 15.53 14.84
N ASP A 118 6.66 15.02 14.47
CA ASP A 118 7.81 15.06 15.32
C ASP A 118 8.03 16.51 15.75
N LYS A 119 8.27 16.65 17.05
CA LYS A 119 8.44 17.89 17.81
C LYS A 119 9.40 18.89 17.17
#